data_AF-A0A9E6WDA3-F1
#
_entry.id   AF-A0A9E6WDA3-F1
#
_cell.length_a   1.000
_cell.length_b   1.000
_cell.length_c   1.000
_cell.angle_alpha   90.00
_cell.angle_beta   90.00
_cell.angle_gamma   90.00
#
_symmetry.space_group_name_H-M   'P 1'
#
loop_
_entity.id
_entity.type
_entity.pdbx_description
1 polymer ?
#
loop_
_entity_poly.entity_id
_entity_poly.type
_entity_poly.pdbx_seq_one_letter_code
_entity_poly.pdbx_strand_id
1 'polypeptide(L)'
;VAGNEYHFTGWSGDLLSTDNPATLTMDGNKVVQATFEINQYTLTIQTNGNGTVKVNDTDYTDVITVNSGTVMNLQAVAGNEYHFTGWSGDLDGGENPVSITMDGNKIITADFSIIESVPTSSLNVTILYPNPFENELNISHGTEVQRIVITNLAGQKVLDIQPEGLKTISTSELKKGLYLVSIKLVDGRSMTQKIVKK
;
A
#
# COMPACT_ATOMS: atom_id res chain seq x y z
N VAL A 1 -46.18 11.47 -12.51
CA VAL A 1 -45.30 10.48 -11.83
C VAL A 1 -43.94 11.15 -11.68
N ALA A 2 -43.31 11.07 -10.52
CA ALA A 2 -41.99 11.66 -10.32
C ALA A 2 -40.93 10.90 -11.14
N GLY A 3 -39.88 11.59 -11.61
CA GLY A 3 -38.68 10.90 -12.11
C GLY A 3 -37.93 10.22 -10.96
N ASN A 4 -37.03 9.27 -11.25
CA ASN A 4 -36.32 8.48 -10.23
C ASN A 4 -35.57 9.33 -9.17
N GLU A 5 -35.18 10.56 -9.51
CA GLU A 5 -34.43 11.47 -8.63
C GLU A 5 -35.34 12.39 -7.80
N TYR A 6 -36.65 12.37 -8.00
CA TYR A 6 -37.60 13.24 -7.33
C TYR A 6 -38.68 12.42 -6.62
N HIS A 7 -39.29 12.99 -5.59
CA HIS A 7 -40.49 12.45 -4.98
C HIS A 7 -41.61 13.49 -5.00
N PHE A 8 -42.85 12.99 -5.06
CA PHE A 8 -44.04 13.83 -4.97
C PHE A 8 -44.24 14.29 -3.52
N THR A 9 -44.46 15.60 -3.31
CA THR A 9 -44.67 16.15 -1.96
C THR A 9 -46.11 16.58 -1.72
N GLY A 10 -46.86 16.95 -2.75
CA GLY A 10 -48.26 17.27 -2.60
C GLY A 10 -48.89 18.00 -3.77
N TRP A 11 -50.21 18.09 -3.71
CA TRP A 11 -51.06 18.95 -4.52
C TRP A 11 -51.31 20.27 -3.78
N SER A 12 -51.32 21.37 -4.52
CA SER A 12 -51.70 22.70 -4.03
C SER A 12 -52.69 23.40 -4.97
N GLY A 13 -53.20 24.57 -4.55
CA GLY A 13 -54.24 25.32 -5.25
C GLY A 13 -55.62 24.90 -4.74
N ASP A 14 -56.54 24.59 -5.66
CA ASP A 14 -57.89 24.15 -5.34
C ASP A 14 -57.99 22.68 -4.86
N LEU A 15 -56.86 21.98 -4.78
CA LEU A 15 -56.69 20.68 -4.13
C LEU A 15 -55.47 20.75 -3.20
N LEU A 16 -55.69 20.65 -1.89
CA LEU A 16 -54.65 20.55 -0.88
C LEU A 16 -54.61 19.11 -0.35
N SER A 17 -53.65 18.31 -0.83
CA SER A 17 -53.54 16.91 -0.46
C SER A 17 -52.11 16.39 -0.68
N THR A 18 -51.65 15.47 0.16
CA THR A 18 -50.41 14.71 -0.06
C THR A 18 -50.67 13.36 -0.71
N ASP A 19 -51.93 13.01 -0.97
CA ASP A 19 -52.31 11.71 -1.53
C ASP A 19 -51.97 11.64 -3.01
N ASN A 20 -51.52 10.46 -3.44
CA ASN A 20 -51.31 10.17 -4.85
C ASN A 20 -51.62 8.68 -5.10
N PRO A 21 -52.77 8.36 -5.71
CA PRO A 21 -53.73 9.28 -6.35
C PRO A 21 -54.59 10.08 -5.36
N ALA A 22 -54.94 11.32 -5.72
CA ALA A 22 -55.92 12.16 -5.01
C ALA A 22 -57.18 12.36 -5.87
N THR A 23 -58.31 12.65 -5.22
CA THR A 23 -59.59 12.93 -5.86
C THR A 23 -59.96 14.40 -5.74
N LEU A 24 -60.53 14.98 -6.81
CA LEU A 24 -61.03 16.35 -6.84
C LEU A 24 -62.43 16.35 -7.46
N THR A 25 -63.41 16.94 -6.76
CA THR A 25 -64.74 17.17 -7.30
C THR A 25 -64.74 18.42 -8.17
N MET A 26 -65.22 18.28 -9.42
CA MET A 26 -65.34 19.40 -10.36
C MET A 26 -66.71 20.07 -10.24
N ASP A 27 -66.82 21.09 -9.40
CA ASP A 27 -68.01 21.94 -9.20
C ASP A 27 -67.86 23.35 -9.80
N GLY A 28 -66.76 23.60 -10.51
CA GLY A 28 -66.41 24.86 -11.14
C GLY A 28 -65.01 24.80 -11.74
N ASN A 29 -64.50 25.95 -12.19
CA ASN A 29 -63.11 26.04 -12.64
C ASN A 29 -62.18 25.83 -11.44
N LYS A 30 -61.16 24.98 -11.63
CA LYS A 30 -60.16 24.64 -10.62
C LYS A 30 -58.74 24.79 -11.20
N VAL A 31 -57.81 25.21 -10.37
CA VAL A 31 -56.37 25.26 -10.62
C VAL A 31 -55.68 24.40 -9.57
N VAL A 32 -54.98 23.37 -10.02
CA VAL A 32 -54.20 22.48 -9.16
C VAL A 32 -52.76 22.41 -9.64
N GLN A 33 -51.83 22.33 -8.70
CA GLN A 33 -50.40 22.22 -8.97
C GLN A 33 -49.83 21.03 -8.22
N ALA A 34 -49.02 20.22 -8.90
CA ALA A 34 -48.21 19.17 -8.27
C ALA A 34 -46.85 19.75 -7.87
N THR A 35 -46.40 19.43 -6.66
CA THR A 35 -45.05 19.76 -6.19
C THR A 35 -44.20 18.49 -6.10
N PHE A 36 -42.95 18.61 -6.52
CA PHE A 36 -41.95 17.56 -6.45
C PHE A 36 -40.67 18.13 -5.83
N GLU A 37 -40.00 17.32 -5.03
CA GLU A 37 -38.72 17.66 -4.43
C GLU A 37 -37.66 16.64 -4.85
N ILE A 38 -36.42 17.10 -5.01
CA ILE A 38 -35.30 16.21 -5.32
C ILE A 38 -34.99 15.34 -4.11
N ASN A 39 -34.72 14.06 -4.35
CA ASN A 39 -34.28 13.14 -3.32
C ASN A 39 -32.90 13.56 -2.83
N GLN A 40 -32.65 13.39 -1.54
CA GLN A 40 -31.34 13.62 -0.93
C GLN A 40 -30.81 12.32 -0.33
N TYR A 41 -29.50 12.13 -0.42
CA TYR A 41 -28.82 10.94 0.07
C TYR A 41 -27.61 11.31 0.91
N THR A 42 -27.28 10.43 1.85
CA THR A 42 -26.13 10.57 2.73
C THR A 42 -24.92 9.81 2.21
N LEU A 43 -23.74 10.43 2.30
CA LEU A 43 -22.44 9.79 2.13
C LEU A 43 -21.77 9.71 3.49
N THR A 44 -21.51 8.48 3.94
CA THR A 44 -20.73 8.18 5.14
C THR A 44 -19.41 7.55 4.72
N ILE A 45 -18.31 8.13 5.19
CA ILE A 45 -16.97 7.56 4.98
C ILE A 45 -16.39 7.05 6.28
N GLN A 46 -15.84 5.84 6.22
CA GLN A 46 -15.09 5.19 7.29
C GLN A 46 -13.63 4.99 6.84
N THR A 47 -12.72 4.88 7.80
CA THR A 47 -11.30 4.60 7.56
C THR A 47 -10.86 3.42 8.39
N ASN A 48 -10.23 2.44 7.74
CA ASN A 48 -9.59 1.32 8.40
C ASN A 48 -8.08 1.42 8.22
N GLY A 49 -7.32 1.42 9.32
CA GLY A 49 -5.90 1.79 9.31
C GLY A 49 -5.67 3.30 9.43
N ASN A 50 -4.43 3.75 9.20
CA ASN A 50 -4.06 5.15 9.34
C ASN A 50 -4.13 5.89 7.99
N GLY A 51 -5.08 6.79 7.87
CA GLY A 51 -5.28 7.64 6.70
C GLY A 51 -6.51 8.52 6.86
N THR A 52 -6.73 9.41 5.88
CA THR A 52 -7.90 10.27 5.78
C THR A 52 -8.50 10.18 4.38
N VAL A 53 -9.70 10.72 4.20
CA VAL A 53 -10.35 10.83 2.90
C VAL A 53 -10.71 12.28 2.65
N LYS A 54 -10.44 12.75 1.44
CA LYS A 54 -10.97 14.00 0.92
C LYS A 54 -12.18 13.75 0.04
N VAL A 55 -13.18 14.60 0.18
CA VAL A 55 -14.37 14.65 -0.65
C VAL A 55 -14.40 15.99 -1.35
N ASN A 56 -14.35 16.00 -2.69
CA ASN A 56 -14.25 17.22 -3.51
C ASN A 56 -13.13 18.15 -2.99
N ASP A 57 -11.92 17.60 -2.86
CA ASP A 57 -10.70 18.26 -2.37
C ASP A 57 -10.72 18.79 -0.92
N THR A 58 -11.80 18.54 -0.17
CA THR A 58 -11.96 18.95 1.23
C THR A 58 -11.88 17.75 2.15
N ASP A 59 -11.21 17.87 3.31
CA ASP A 59 -11.13 16.77 4.28
C ASP A 59 -12.52 16.37 4.76
N TYR A 60 -12.82 15.07 4.73
CA TYR A 60 -14.06 14.52 5.27
C TYR A 60 -14.00 14.50 6.80
N THR A 61 -14.90 15.22 7.45
CA THR A 61 -15.01 15.27 8.93
C THR A 61 -16.32 14.68 9.44
N ASP A 62 -17.39 14.77 8.65
CA ASP A 62 -18.76 14.42 9.05
C ASP A 62 -19.57 13.92 7.86
N VAL A 63 -20.69 13.26 8.14
CA VAL A 63 -21.64 12.76 7.12
C VAL A 63 -22.10 13.91 6.22
N ILE A 64 -22.08 13.67 4.91
CA ILE A 64 -22.47 14.64 3.89
C ILE A 64 -23.84 14.27 3.32
N THR A 65 -24.77 15.22 3.27
CA THR A 65 -26.07 15.05 2.58
C THR A 65 -26.07 15.86 1.30
N VAL A 66 -26.38 15.23 0.17
CA VAL A 66 -26.43 15.89 -1.15
C VAL A 66 -27.62 15.39 -1.97
N ASN A 67 -27.97 16.15 -3.00
CA ASN A 67 -29.03 15.78 -3.94
C ASN A 67 -28.67 14.53 -4.73
N SER A 68 -29.69 13.75 -5.07
CA SER A 68 -29.57 12.62 -5.99
C SER A 68 -28.93 13.04 -7.32
N GLY A 69 -28.08 12.17 -7.87
CA GLY A 69 -27.34 12.42 -9.11
C GLY A 69 -26.06 13.23 -8.94
N THR A 70 -25.78 13.77 -7.74
CA THR A 70 -24.53 14.51 -7.47
C THR A 70 -23.32 13.58 -7.61
N VAL A 71 -22.31 14.01 -8.37
CA VAL A 71 -21.03 13.31 -8.47
C VAL A 71 -20.08 13.80 -7.38
N MET A 72 -19.52 12.88 -6.62
CA MET A 72 -18.59 13.14 -5.52
C MET A 72 -17.22 12.55 -5.87
N ASN A 73 -16.17 13.36 -5.78
CA ASN A 73 -14.79 12.90 -5.96
C ASN A 73 -14.20 12.51 -4.60
N LEU A 74 -13.70 11.28 -4.50
CA LEU A 74 -13.08 10.73 -3.30
C LEU A 74 -11.59 10.54 -3.53
N GLN A 75 -10.78 10.96 -2.56
CA GLN A 75 -9.35 10.74 -2.54
C GLN A 75 -8.91 10.22 -1.17
N ALA A 76 -8.39 8.99 -1.13
CA ALA A 76 -7.76 8.46 0.06
C ALA A 76 -6.33 9.01 0.19
N VAL A 77 -5.99 9.53 1.36
CA VAL A 77 -4.68 10.05 1.71
C VAL A 77 -4.11 9.18 2.83
N ALA A 78 -3.11 8.36 2.50
CA ALA A 78 -2.49 7.48 3.49
C ALA A 78 -1.74 8.30 4.54
N GLY A 79 -1.83 7.85 5.79
CA GLY A 79 -1.05 8.41 6.88
C GLY A 79 0.41 7.97 6.86
N ASN A 80 1.19 8.48 7.82
CA ASN A 80 2.61 8.15 7.91
C ASN A 80 2.82 6.64 8.11
N GLU A 81 3.73 6.03 7.35
CA GLU A 81 4.03 4.58 7.34
C GLU A 81 2.89 3.68 6.83
N TYR A 82 1.84 4.24 6.24
CA TYR A 82 0.74 3.46 5.64
C TYR A 82 0.66 3.68 4.13
N HIS A 83 0.02 2.74 3.45
CA HIS A 83 -0.39 2.88 2.05
C HIS A 83 -1.86 2.50 1.92
N PHE A 84 -2.52 3.12 0.93
CA PHE A 84 -3.90 2.79 0.58
C PHE A 84 -3.95 1.42 -0.11
N THR A 85 -4.86 0.56 0.34
CA THR A 85 -5.03 -0.80 -0.20
C THR A 85 -6.29 -0.96 -1.05
N GLY A 86 -7.30 -0.12 -0.84
CA GLY A 86 -8.54 -0.18 -1.61
C GLY A 86 -9.72 0.48 -0.90
N TRP A 87 -10.81 0.62 -1.64
CA TRP A 87 -12.12 0.98 -1.12
C TRP A 87 -12.94 -0.28 -0.83
N SER A 88 -13.83 -0.22 0.14
CA SER A 88 -14.81 -1.27 0.43
C SER A 88 -16.17 -0.69 0.88
N GLY A 89 -17.22 -1.52 0.93
CA GLY A 89 -18.60 -1.10 1.24
C GLY A 89 -19.41 -0.85 -0.03
N ASP A 90 -20.03 0.33 -0.16
CA ASP A 90 -20.79 0.74 -1.35
C ASP A 90 -19.90 1.18 -2.54
N LEU A 91 -18.59 1.05 -2.39
CA LEU A 91 -17.56 1.20 -3.42
C LEU A 91 -16.52 0.08 -3.22
N ASP A 92 -15.94 -0.44 -4.31
CA ASP A 92 -14.91 -1.48 -4.28
C ASP A 92 -13.81 -1.18 -5.30
N GLY A 93 -12.60 -1.68 -5.05
CA GLY A 93 -11.45 -1.56 -5.93
C GLY A 93 -10.38 -0.58 -5.46
N GLY A 94 -9.29 -0.48 -6.24
CA GLY A 94 -8.08 0.26 -5.87
C GLY A 94 -7.90 1.61 -6.56
N GLU A 95 -8.88 2.10 -7.31
CA GLU A 95 -8.78 3.39 -8.00
C GLU A 95 -8.75 4.55 -6.99
N ASN A 96 -7.72 5.39 -7.03
CA ASN A 96 -7.58 6.53 -6.14
C ASN A 96 -6.81 7.65 -6.85
N PRO A 97 -7.40 8.84 -7.08
CA PRO A 97 -8.75 9.25 -6.71
C PRO A 97 -9.84 8.55 -7.55
N VAL A 98 -11.09 8.55 -7.07
CA VAL A 98 -12.25 7.90 -7.71
C VAL A 98 -13.48 8.79 -7.63
N SER A 99 -14.41 8.68 -8.58
CA SER A 99 -15.67 9.43 -8.58
C SER A 99 -16.87 8.51 -8.43
N ILE A 100 -17.82 8.91 -7.58
CA ILE A 100 -19.08 8.18 -7.35
C ILE A 100 -20.28 9.07 -7.66
N THR A 101 -21.39 8.48 -8.07
CA THR A 101 -22.68 9.19 -8.22
C THR A 101 -23.58 8.85 -7.04
N MET A 102 -24.20 9.87 -6.42
CA MET A 102 -25.13 9.70 -5.31
C MET A 102 -26.53 9.32 -5.80
N ASP A 103 -26.75 8.01 -5.98
CA ASP A 103 -28.01 7.39 -6.40
C ASP A 103 -28.75 6.68 -5.23
N GLY A 104 -28.17 6.75 -4.03
CA GLY A 104 -28.68 6.18 -2.80
C GLY A 104 -27.80 6.62 -1.63
N ASN A 105 -28.20 6.28 -0.40
CA ASN A 105 -27.31 6.42 0.76
C ASN A 105 -26.11 5.49 0.56
N LYS A 106 -24.90 5.99 0.85
CA LYS A 106 -23.65 5.24 0.68
C LYS A 106 -22.81 5.23 1.96
N ILE A 107 -22.26 4.06 2.27
CA ILE A 107 -21.27 3.83 3.31
C ILE A 107 -20.03 3.24 2.65
N ILE A 108 -18.94 4.01 2.60
CA ILE A 108 -17.69 3.65 1.93
C ILE A 108 -16.56 3.65 2.95
N THR A 109 -15.73 2.63 2.91
CA THR A 109 -14.54 2.50 3.75
C THR A 109 -13.28 2.65 2.91
N ALA A 110 -12.34 3.49 3.35
CA ALA A 110 -10.98 3.53 2.83
C ALA A 110 -10.09 2.61 3.68
N ASP A 111 -9.51 1.60 3.05
CA ASP A 111 -8.61 0.65 3.71
C ASP A 111 -7.14 1.05 3.51
N PHE A 112 -6.40 1.10 4.61
CA PHE A 112 -4.98 1.41 4.67
C PHE A 112 -4.21 0.32 5.43
N SER A 113 -3.04 -0.04 4.94
CA SER A 113 -2.14 -1.01 5.59
C SER A 113 -0.76 -0.42 5.81
N ILE A 114 -0.09 -0.88 6.87
CA ILE A 114 1.30 -0.49 7.17
C ILE A 114 2.20 -0.86 5.98
N ILE A 115 3.12 0.02 5.62
CA ILE A 115 4.20 -0.26 4.68
C ILE A 115 5.19 -1.20 5.39
N GLU A 116 5.21 -2.47 4.99
CA GLU A 116 6.21 -3.41 5.50
C GLU A 116 7.60 -3.01 4.98
N SER A 117 8.42 -2.42 5.84
CA SER A 117 9.84 -2.24 5.55
C SER A 117 10.57 -3.57 5.74
N VAL A 118 11.31 -4.03 4.74
CA VAL A 118 12.30 -5.08 4.95
C VAL A 118 13.39 -4.48 5.86
N PRO A 119 13.65 -5.02 7.06
CA PRO A 119 14.68 -4.47 7.93
C PRO A 119 16.03 -4.58 7.20
N THR A 120 16.64 -3.44 6.88
CA THR A 120 18.02 -3.39 6.35
C THR A 120 19.07 -3.80 7.39
N SER A 121 18.64 -4.15 8.60
CA SER A 121 19.42 -4.57 9.76
C SER A 121 19.34 -6.08 9.99
N SER A 122 19.80 -6.87 9.03
CA SER A 122 20.39 -8.22 9.22
C SER A 122 20.63 -8.95 7.89
N LEU A 123 21.06 -8.22 6.86
CA LEU A 123 21.76 -8.90 5.77
C LEU A 123 23.07 -9.41 6.39
N ASN A 124 23.06 -10.67 6.86
CA ASN A 124 24.21 -11.43 7.32
C ASN A 124 25.11 -11.72 6.12
N VAL A 125 25.64 -10.65 5.53
CA VAL A 125 26.50 -10.65 4.37
C VAL A 125 27.90 -10.83 4.89
N THR A 126 28.58 -11.81 4.31
CA THR A 126 30.00 -12.01 4.51
C THR A 126 30.71 -11.49 3.26
N ILE A 127 31.64 -10.55 3.42
CA ILE A 127 32.45 -9.99 2.31
C ILE A 127 33.94 -10.08 2.64
N LEU A 128 34.73 -10.37 1.60
CA LEU A 128 36.19 -10.26 1.64
C LEU A 128 36.66 -8.98 0.96
N TYR A 129 37.55 -8.25 1.63
CA TYR A 129 38.12 -7.01 1.12
C TYR A 129 39.55 -6.79 1.64
N PRO A 130 40.39 -6.01 0.94
CA PRO A 130 40.15 -5.46 -0.39
C PRO A 130 40.23 -6.54 -1.48
N ASN A 131 39.67 -6.26 -2.66
CA ASN A 131 39.91 -7.05 -3.87
C ASN A 131 40.15 -6.06 -5.02
N PRO A 132 41.35 -6.00 -5.62
CA PRO A 132 42.53 -6.85 -5.38
C PRO A 132 43.18 -6.66 -4.01
N PHE A 133 43.90 -7.69 -3.53
CA PHE A 133 44.59 -7.71 -2.23
C PHE A 133 46.10 -7.93 -2.40
N GLU A 134 46.87 -7.70 -1.32
CA GLU A 134 48.32 -7.96 -1.28
C GLU A 134 48.67 -9.07 -0.28
N ASN A 135 48.87 -8.73 0.99
CA ASN A 135 49.31 -9.68 2.01
C ASN A 135 48.21 -10.10 2.97
N GLU A 136 47.06 -9.43 2.97
CA GLU A 136 45.98 -9.68 3.92
C GLU A 136 44.61 -9.53 3.25
N LEU A 137 43.64 -10.30 3.75
CA LEU A 137 42.22 -10.19 3.41
C LEU A 137 41.42 -10.00 4.70
N ASN A 138 40.65 -8.92 4.77
CA ASN A 138 39.70 -8.68 5.84
C ASN A 138 38.36 -9.33 5.51
N ILE A 139 37.69 -9.77 6.57
CA ILE A 139 36.38 -10.42 6.53
C ILE A 139 35.42 -9.58 7.34
N SER A 140 34.42 -9.00 6.67
CA SER A 140 33.23 -8.53 7.38
C SER A 140 32.19 -9.64 7.34
N HIS A 141 31.57 -9.95 8.48
CA HIS A 141 30.61 -11.04 8.60
C HIS A 141 29.54 -10.69 9.63
N GLY A 142 28.27 -10.93 9.28
CA GLY A 142 27.15 -10.89 10.24
C GLY A 142 26.94 -12.21 10.98
N THR A 143 27.58 -13.28 10.53
CA THR A 143 27.52 -14.63 11.11
C THR A 143 28.92 -15.19 11.26
N GLU A 144 29.20 -15.89 12.35
CA GLU A 144 30.53 -16.46 12.59
C GLU A 144 30.94 -17.43 11.47
N VAL A 145 32.22 -17.35 11.12
CA VAL A 145 32.82 -18.18 10.07
C VAL A 145 33.29 -19.49 10.68
N GLN A 146 32.77 -20.62 10.20
CA GLN A 146 33.21 -21.96 10.61
C GLN A 146 34.52 -22.38 9.93
N ARG A 147 34.69 -22.05 8.63
CA ARG A 147 35.84 -22.49 7.84
C ARG A 147 36.06 -21.60 6.64
N ILE A 148 37.33 -21.42 6.27
CA ILE A 148 37.75 -20.72 5.05
C ILE A 148 38.72 -21.60 4.29
N VAL A 149 38.47 -21.74 2.99
CA VAL A 149 39.32 -22.49 2.07
C VAL A 149 39.68 -21.59 0.90
N ILE A 150 40.97 -21.38 0.65
CA ILE A 150 41.47 -20.67 -0.53
C ILE A 150 41.97 -21.70 -1.54
N THR A 151 41.49 -21.61 -2.78
CA THR A 151 41.93 -22.45 -3.91
C THR A 151 42.49 -21.60 -5.04
N ASN A 152 43.49 -22.13 -5.75
CA ASN A 152 43.98 -21.54 -6.99
C ASN A 152 43.07 -21.95 -8.19
N LEU A 153 43.33 -21.41 -9.38
CA LEU A 153 42.56 -21.74 -10.59
C LEU A 153 42.68 -23.20 -11.05
N ALA A 154 43.70 -23.93 -10.61
CA ALA A 154 43.82 -25.36 -10.87
C ALA A 154 42.98 -26.21 -9.89
N GLY A 155 42.23 -25.58 -8.98
CA GLY A 155 41.42 -26.24 -7.96
C GLY A 155 42.23 -26.73 -6.76
N GLN A 156 43.53 -26.44 -6.69
CA GLN A 156 44.36 -26.85 -5.57
C GLN A 156 44.09 -25.96 -4.36
N LYS A 157 43.88 -26.60 -3.21
CA LYS A 157 43.76 -25.93 -1.92
C LYS A 157 45.12 -25.39 -1.48
N VAL A 158 45.20 -24.07 -1.31
CA VAL A 158 46.43 -23.37 -0.88
C VAL A 158 46.35 -22.87 0.56
N LEU A 159 45.13 -22.70 1.10
CA LEU A 159 44.92 -22.37 2.51
C LEU A 159 43.62 -23.03 3.00
N ASP A 160 43.61 -23.48 4.26
CA ASP A 160 42.46 -24.10 4.91
C ASP A 160 42.50 -23.79 6.40
N ILE A 161 41.59 -22.94 6.87
CA ILE A 161 41.57 -22.46 8.25
C ILE A 161 40.16 -22.60 8.84
N GLN A 162 40.10 -22.86 10.14
CA GLN A 162 38.86 -22.84 10.94
C GLN A 162 38.96 -21.66 11.91
N PRO A 163 38.54 -20.46 11.48
CA PRO A 163 38.77 -19.27 12.26
C PRO A 163 37.79 -19.14 13.42
N GLU A 164 38.27 -19.20 14.66
CA GLU A 164 37.51 -18.73 15.81
C GLU A 164 37.64 -17.20 15.90
N GLY A 165 36.65 -16.46 15.37
CA GLY A 165 36.59 -15.00 15.50
C GLY A 165 37.62 -14.18 14.71
N LEU A 166 38.34 -14.77 13.75
CA LEU A 166 39.29 -14.03 12.90
C LEU A 166 38.57 -13.01 12.00
N LYS A 167 39.09 -11.78 12.02
CA LYS A 167 38.65 -10.69 11.13
C LYS A 167 39.55 -10.51 9.90
N THR A 168 40.73 -11.14 9.92
CA THR A 168 41.74 -10.98 8.87
C THR A 168 42.43 -12.31 8.60
N ILE A 169 42.78 -12.55 7.34
CA ILE A 169 43.51 -13.71 6.85
C ILE A 169 44.86 -13.23 6.32
N SER A 170 45.96 -13.76 6.84
CA SER A 170 47.27 -13.56 6.23
C SER A 170 47.38 -14.40 4.95
N THR A 171 47.83 -13.75 3.89
CA THR A 171 48.00 -14.34 2.56
C THR A 171 49.39 -14.08 1.98
N SER A 172 50.34 -13.62 2.79
CA SER A 172 51.71 -13.28 2.37
C SER A 172 52.41 -14.39 1.58
N GLU A 173 52.17 -15.64 1.95
CA GLU A 173 52.74 -16.83 1.29
C GLU A 173 52.15 -17.15 -0.09
N LEU A 174 50.99 -16.57 -0.42
CA LEU A 174 50.37 -16.77 -1.73
C LEU A 174 51.13 -15.99 -2.81
N LYS A 175 51.32 -16.62 -3.97
CA LYS A 175 51.88 -15.95 -5.16
C LYS A 175 50.83 -15.00 -5.76
N LYS A 176 51.29 -14.06 -6.58
CA LYS A 176 50.41 -13.19 -7.37
C LYS A 176 49.54 -14.05 -8.28
N GLY A 177 48.25 -13.76 -8.36
CA GLY A 177 47.33 -14.58 -9.14
C GLY A 177 45.87 -14.49 -8.70
N LEU A 178 45.05 -15.32 -9.35
CA LEU A 178 43.61 -15.40 -9.10
C LEU A 178 43.29 -16.59 -8.20
N TYR A 179 42.43 -16.35 -7.21
CA TYR A 179 42.01 -17.35 -6.23
C TYR A 179 40.49 -17.32 -6.04
N LEU A 180 39.95 -18.45 -5.60
CA LEU A 180 38.60 -18.56 -5.05
C LEU A 180 38.71 -18.76 -3.54
N VAL A 181 37.91 -18.01 -2.78
CA VAL A 181 37.79 -18.20 -1.33
C VAL A 181 36.40 -18.71 -1.02
N SER A 182 36.33 -19.93 -0.51
CA SER A 182 35.11 -20.55 -0.04
C SER A 182 35.01 -20.39 1.48
N ILE A 183 33.94 -19.76 1.95
CA ILE A 183 33.65 -19.51 3.36
C ILE A 183 32.43 -20.34 3.75
N LYS A 184 32.56 -21.17 4.79
CA LYS A 184 31.44 -21.85 5.44
C LYS A 184 31.13 -21.16 6.76
N LEU A 185 29.88 -20.80 6.97
CA LEU A 185 29.38 -20.15 8.19
C LEU A 185 28.90 -21.21 9.20
N VAL A 186 28.86 -20.84 10.48
CA VAL A 186 28.41 -21.75 11.56
C VAL A 186 26.95 -22.19 11.40
N ASP A 187 26.13 -21.39 10.73
CA ASP A 187 24.73 -21.71 10.41
C ASP A 187 24.57 -22.65 9.20
N GLY A 188 25.68 -23.13 8.63
CA GLY A 188 25.71 -24.08 7.53
C GLY A 188 25.72 -23.45 6.13
N ARG A 189 25.47 -22.14 6.00
CA ARG A 189 25.58 -21.44 4.71
C ARG A 189 27.03 -21.47 4.21
N SER A 190 27.21 -21.53 2.90
CA SER A 190 28.51 -21.45 2.25
C SER A 190 28.48 -20.43 1.13
N MET A 191 29.58 -19.70 0.94
CA MET A 191 29.76 -18.77 -0.16
C MET A 191 31.15 -18.90 -0.77
N THR A 192 31.29 -18.51 -2.04
CA THR A 192 32.57 -18.47 -2.71
C THR A 192 32.76 -17.11 -3.37
N GLN A 193 33.90 -16.47 -3.14
CA GLN A 193 34.25 -15.20 -3.75
C GLN A 193 35.55 -15.33 -4.55
N LYS A 194 35.56 -14.74 -5.76
CA LYS A 194 36.75 -14.62 -6.59
C LYS A 194 37.57 -13.41 -6.17
N ILE A 195 38.86 -13.60 -5.91
CA ILE A 195 39.78 -12.55 -5.46
C ILE A 195 41.09 -12.55 -6.25
N VAL A 196 41.72 -11.39 -6.38
CA VAL A 196 42.97 -11.20 -7.15
C VAL A 196 44.09 -10.73 -6.22
N LYS A 197 45.18 -11.49 -6.14
CA LYS A 197 46.41 -11.09 -5.44
C LYS A 197 47.34 -10.31 -6.38
N LYS A 198 47.76 -9.12 -5.96
CA LYS A 198 48.70 -8.25 -6.68
C LYS A 198 50.16 -8.53 -6.38
#